data_AF-A0A498P5V0-F1
#
_entry.id   AF-A0A498P5V0-F1
#
_cell.length_a   1.000
_cell.length_b   1.000
_cell.length_c   1.000
_cell.angle_alpha   90.00
_cell.angle_beta   90.00
_cell.angle_gamma   90.00
#
_symmetry.space_group_name_H-M   'P 1'
#
loop_
_entity.id
_entity.type
_entity.pdbx_description
1 polymer ?
#
loop_
_entity_poly.entity_id
_entity_poly.type
_entity_poly.pdbx_seq_one_letter_code
_entity_poly.pdbx_strand_id
1 'polypeptide(L)'
;MLSDIPRDALLRPLTRNEVVGMLVRLTIFGAATYYSIKWVVDALDPTQKQKSQAKKRAERLMKQIGVEGVSLTEYEMNIATHLVDPRSIKVTWRDVAGLDEIISEMQDTVILPFQKRHLFCGSKLLQPPKGVLLYGPPGCGKTLIAKATAKASGCRFINLQASTLTDKRYGESQKLTAAVFSLAVKIQPCIIFIDEIGNY
;
A
#
# COMPACT_ATOMS: atom_id res chain seq x y z
N MET A 1 -13.93 -45.95 30.95
CA MET A 1 -13.81 -45.47 32.35
C MET A 1 -14.86 -44.39 32.67
N LEU A 2 -16.13 -44.59 32.28
CA LEU A 2 -17.22 -43.63 32.50
C LEU A 2 -18.54 -44.39 32.75
N SER A 3 -18.51 -45.43 33.59
CA SER A 3 -19.69 -46.28 33.84
C SER A 3 -20.09 -46.45 35.30
N ASP A 4 -19.39 -45.85 36.27
CA ASP A 4 -19.76 -45.95 37.70
C ASP A 4 -19.94 -44.56 38.32
N ILE A 5 -20.96 -43.83 37.85
CA ILE A 5 -21.48 -42.68 38.59
C ILE A 5 -22.70 -43.19 39.37
N PRO A 6 -22.62 -43.32 40.71
CA PRO A 6 -23.71 -43.87 41.52
C PRO A 6 -24.96 -42.99 41.39
N ARG A 7 -26.08 -43.59 40.97
CA ARG A 7 -27.38 -42.91 40.72
C ARG A 7 -27.97 -42.28 41.99
N ASP A 8 -27.48 -42.66 43.16
CA ASP A 8 -27.89 -42.13 44.47
C ASP A 8 -27.28 -40.77 44.82
N ALA A 9 -26.25 -40.32 44.08
CA ALA A 9 -25.65 -39.00 44.24
C ALA A 9 -26.48 -37.88 43.57
N LEU A 10 -27.35 -38.23 42.61
CA LEU A 10 -28.18 -37.27 41.86
C LEU A 10 -29.50 -36.91 42.55
N LEU A 11 -29.91 -37.66 43.59
CA LEU A 11 -31.20 -37.50 44.29
C LEU A 11 -31.08 -36.79 45.65
N ARG A 12 -29.90 -36.30 46.03
CA ARG A 12 -29.75 -35.49 47.25
C ARG A 12 -30.21 -34.06 46.99
N PRO A 13 -31.04 -33.46 47.85
CA PRO A 13 -31.41 -32.05 47.71
C PRO A 13 -30.14 -31.21 47.82
N LEU A 14 -29.78 -30.52 46.73
CA LEU A 14 -28.56 -29.71 46.69
C LEU A 14 -28.62 -28.65 47.79
N THR A 15 -27.60 -28.65 48.64
CA THR A 15 -27.50 -27.62 49.67
C THR A 15 -27.17 -26.27 49.03
N ARG A 16 -27.70 -25.17 49.59
CA ARG A 16 -27.53 -23.82 49.05
C ARG A 16 -26.05 -23.47 48.77
N ASN A 17 -25.12 -24.02 49.56
CA ASN A 17 -23.68 -23.81 49.40
C ASN A 17 -23.09 -24.57 48.19
N GLU A 18 -23.58 -25.77 47.88
CA GLU A 18 -23.16 -26.53 46.69
C GLU A 18 -23.67 -25.89 45.40
N VAL A 19 -24.91 -25.39 45.40
CA VAL A 19 -25.47 -24.65 44.25
C VAL A 19 -24.67 -23.36 44.00
N VAL A 20 -24.33 -22.61 45.05
CA VAL A 20 -23.49 -21.41 44.94
C VAL A 20 -22.09 -21.78 44.43
N GLY A 21 -21.49 -22.86 44.93
CA GLY A 21 -20.19 -23.35 44.45
C GLY A 21 -20.21 -23.76 42.97
N MET A 22 -21.28 -24.40 42.50
CA MET A 22 -21.47 -24.75 41.09
C MET A 22 -21.61 -23.50 40.21
N LEU A 23 -22.42 -22.52 40.63
CA LEU A 23 -22.59 -21.26 39.90
C LEU A 23 -21.27 -20.51 39.76
N VAL A 24 -20.48 -20.43 40.83
CA VAL A 24 -19.15 -19.79 40.81
C VAL A 24 -18.18 -20.52 39.87
N ARG A 25 -18.17 -21.86 39.85
CA ARG A 25 -17.33 -22.62 38.92
C ARG A 25 -17.75 -22.41 37.46
N LEU A 26 -19.05 -22.33 37.19
CA LEU A 26 -19.59 -22.14 35.85
C LEU A 26 -19.26 -20.75 35.30
N THR A 27 -19.32 -19.71 36.13
CA THR A 27 -18.94 -18.34 35.73
C THR A 27 -17.44 -18.21 35.50
N ILE A 28 -16.60 -18.81 36.37
CA ILE A 28 -15.14 -18.81 36.20
C ILE A 28 -14.75 -19.54 34.91
N PHE A 29 -15.33 -20.72 34.65
CA PHE A 29 -15.03 -21.50 33.46
C PHE A 29 -15.52 -20.79 32.18
N GLY A 30 -16.72 -20.20 32.21
CA GLY A 30 -17.25 -19.38 31.12
C GLY A 30 -16.38 -18.16 30.81
N ALA A 31 -15.89 -17.46 31.84
CA ALA A 31 -14.97 -16.34 31.66
C ALA A 31 -13.63 -16.80 31.08
N ALA A 32 -13.04 -17.87 31.63
CA ALA A 32 -11.76 -18.40 31.15
C ALA A 32 -11.84 -18.84 29.68
N THR A 33 -12.91 -19.54 29.30
CA THR A 33 -13.14 -19.97 27.90
C THR A 33 -13.35 -18.79 26.97
N TYR A 34 -14.14 -17.79 27.36
CA TYR A 34 -14.32 -16.56 26.59
C TYR A 34 -13.00 -15.83 26.33
N TYR A 35 -12.17 -15.63 27.38
CA TYR A 35 -10.87 -14.99 27.24
C TYR A 35 -9.89 -15.82 26.41
N SER A 36 -9.93 -17.15 26.52
CA SER A 36 -9.09 -18.05 25.72
C SER A 36 -9.44 -17.95 24.23
N ILE A 37 -10.73 -17.97 23.89
CA ILE A 37 -11.19 -17.84 22.50
C ILE A 37 -10.81 -16.47 21.94
N LYS A 38 -11.02 -15.40 22.71
CA LYS A 38 -10.63 -14.04 22.31
C LYS A 38 -9.13 -13.94 22.04
N TRP A 39 -8.29 -14.49 22.92
CA TRP A 39 -6.84 -14.48 22.76
C TRP A 39 -6.39 -15.26 21.52
N VAL A 40 -7.00 -16.42 21.24
CA VAL A 40 -6.71 -17.21 20.04
C VAL A 40 -7.14 -16.50 18.76
N VAL A 41 -8.32 -15.87 18.74
CA VAL A 41 -8.81 -15.08 17.59
C VAL A 41 -7.87 -13.90 17.32
N ASP A 42 -7.51 -13.14 18.35
CA ASP A 42 -6.57 -12.02 18.25
C ASP A 42 -5.14 -12.48 17.85
N ALA A 43 -4.76 -13.73 18.16
CA ALA A 43 -3.49 -14.33 17.76
C ALA A 43 -3.50 -14.92 16.33
N LEU A 44 -4.64 -15.42 15.86
CA LEU A 44 -4.77 -16.02 14.54
C LEU A 44 -4.99 -15.01 13.42
N ASP A 45 -5.47 -13.78 13.70
CA ASP A 45 -5.63 -12.73 12.68
C ASP A 45 -4.26 -12.15 12.26
N PRO A 46 -3.63 -12.62 11.15
CA PRO A 46 -2.32 -12.15 10.73
C PRO A 46 -2.44 -10.77 10.05
N THR A 47 -3.66 -10.39 9.67
CA THR A 47 -4.03 -9.24 8.86
C THR A 47 -3.93 -7.93 9.64
N GLN A 48 -4.29 -7.89 10.93
CA GLN A 48 -4.25 -6.66 11.71
C GLN A 48 -2.80 -6.22 11.99
N LYS A 49 -1.90 -7.17 12.25
CA LYS A 49 -0.45 -6.91 12.38
C LYS A 49 0.15 -6.43 11.05
N GLN A 50 -0.21 -7.05 9.92
CA GLN A 50 0.24 -6.60 8.60
C GLN A 50 -0.25 -5.18 8.26
N LYS A 51 -1.52 -4.86 8.51
CA LYS A 51 -2.08 -3.51 8.31
C LYS A 51 -1.38 -2.45 9.17
N SER A 52 -1.07 -2.77 10.43
CA SER A 52 -0.34 -1.86 11.33
C SER A 52 1.08 -1.59 10.85
N GLN A 53 1.78 -2.61 10.35
CA GLN A 53 3.12 -2.45 9.79
C GLN A 53 3.12 -1.64 8.49
N ALA A 54 2.16 -1.89 7.59
CA ALA A 54 2.00 -1.12 6.35
C ALA A 54 1.75 0.37 6.66
N LYS A 55 0.84 0.67 7.61
CA LYS A 55 0.56 2.03 8.07
C LYS A 55 1.80 2.72 8.65
N LYS A 56 2.54 2.05 9.54
CA LYS A 56 3.78 2.60 10.13
C LYS A 56 4.86 2.85 9.07
N ARG A 57 4.99 1.99 8.06
CA ARG A 57 5.94 2.18 6.95
C ARG A 57 5.55 3.37 6.10
N ALA A 58 4.29 3.47 5.70
CA ALA A 58 3.79 4.58 4.90
C ALA A 58 3.88 5.92 5.67
N GLU A 59 3.60 5.96 6.98
CA GLU A 59 3.81 7.16 7.82
C GLU A 59 5.29 7.57 7.89
N ARG A 60 6.22 6.60 8.01
CA ARG A 60 7.67 6.89 7.98
C ARG A 60 8.11 7.43 6.63
N LEU A 61 7.64 6.83 5.54
CA LEU A 61 7.93 7.30 4.19
C LEU A 61 7.39 8.72 3.99
N MET A 62 6.14 9.00 4.38
CA MET A 62 5.54 10.33 4.32
C MET A 62 6.37 11.38 5.08
N LYS A 63 6.83 11.02 6.29
CA LYS A 63 7.68 11.90 7.11
C LYS A 63 9.06 12.13 6.48
N GLN A 64 9.68 11.09 5.92
CA GLN A 64 10.96 11.21 5.20
C GLN A 64 10.84 12.11 3.96
N ILE A 65 9.67 12.08 3.34
CA ILE A 65 9.38 12.76 2.07
C ILE A 65 8.89 14.21 2.29
N GLY A 66 8.75 14.64 3.55
CA GLY A 66 8.39 16.01 3.94
C GLY A 66 6.93 16.38 3.65
N VAL A 67 6.05 15.38 3.55
CA VAL A 67 4.61 15.59 3.36
C VAL A 67 3.94 15.48 4.72
N GLU A 68 3.78 16.61 5.41
CA GLU A 68 3.12 16.68 6.72
C GLU A 68 1.65 17.12 6.57
N GLY A 69 0.75 16.52 7.35
CA GLY A 69 -0.65 16.94 7.42
C GLY A 69 -1.59 16.40 6.34
N VAL A 70 -1.15 15.45 5.50
CA VAL A 70 -2.02 14.82 4.49
C VAL A 70 -2.77 13.62 5.08
N SER A 71 -4.10 13.70 5.14
CA SER A 71 -4.94 12.56 5.48
C SER A 71 -5.00 11.59 4.28
N LEU A 72 -4.64 10.34 4.53
CA LEU A 72 -4.64 9.27 3.54
C LEU A 72 -5.75 8.27 3.83
N THR A 73 -6.43 7.86 2.77
CA THR A 73 -7.36 6.74 2.81
C THR A 73 -6.60 5.40 2.92
N GLU A 74 -7.31 4.33 3.26
CA GLU A 74 -6.71 2.98 3.32
C GLU A 74 -6.06 2.58 1.98
N TYR A 75 -6.72 2.89 0.86
CA TYR A 75 -6.18 2.64 -0.47
C TYR A 75 -4.92 3.47 -0.77
N GLU A 76 -4.93 4.76 -0.44
CA GLU A 76 -3.74 5.61 -0.63
C GLU A 76 -2.57 5.17 0.24
N MET A 77 -2.85 4.68 1.46
CA MET A 77 -1.82 4.12 2.35
C MET A 77 -1.16 2.88 1.75
N ASN A 78 -1.96 2.02 1.10
CA ASN A 78 -1.43 0.84 0.40
C ASN A 78 -0.54 1.27 -0.78
N ILE A 79 -0.98 2.23 -1.59
CA ILE A 79 -0.17 2.76 -2.71
C ILE A 79 1.09 3.48 -2.21
N ALA A 80 1.02 4.18 -1.08
CA ALA A 80 2.16 4.89 -0.50
C ALA A 80 3.35 3.97 -0.16
N THR A 81 3.13 2.66 -0.05
CA THR A 81 4.22 1.68 0.10
C THR A 81 5.09 1.54 -1.15
N HIS A 82 4.56 1.89 -2.33
CA HIS A 82 5.24 1.89 -3.63
C HIS A 82 5.93 3.22 -3.95
N LEU A 83 5.86 4.18 -3.02
CA LEU A 83 6.49 5.48 -3.16
C LEU A 83 7.99 5.38 -2.91
N VAL A 84 8.76 5.94 -3.83
CA VAL A 84 10.22 5.97 -3.82
C VAL A 84 10.68 7.43 -3.77
N ASP A 85 11.57 7.72 -2.83
CA ASP A 85 12.23 9.02 -2.72
C ASP A 85 13.28 9.14 -3.85
N PRO A 86 13.30 10.23 -4.64
CA PRO A 86 14.32 10.46 -5.66
C PRO A 86 15.76 10.34 -5.12
N ARG A 87 16.01 10.66 -3.85
CA ARG A 87 17.34 10.53 -3.22
C ARG A 87 17.78 9.08 -3.06
N SER A 88 16.84 8.16 -2.94
CA SER A 88 17.11 6.72 -2.83
C SER A 88 17.40 6.06 -4.17
N ILE A 89 17.05 6.72 -5.28
CA ILE A 89 17.30 6.21 -6.64
C ILE A 89 18.79 6.33 -6.94
N LYS A 90 19.46 5.21 -7.21
CA LYS A 90 20.90 5.17 -7.53
C LYS A 90 21.17 5.51 -9.01
N VAL A 91 20.30 5.06 -9.90
CA VAL A 91 20.43 5.18 -11.36
C VAL A 91 20.31 6.64 -11.83
N THR A 92 21.19 7.05 -12.74
CA THR A 92 21.24 8.35 -13.42
C THR A 92 21.19 8.17 -14.93
N TRP A 93 20.99 9.25 -15.70
CA TRP A 93 21.02 9.17 -17.17
C TRP A 93 22.38 8.72 -17.72
N ARG A 94 23.47 8.92 -16.97
CA ARG A 94 24.81 8.44 -17.34
C ARG A 94 24.91 6.91 -17.32
N ASP A 95 24.01 6.25 -16.59
CA ASP A 95 23.94 4.79 -16.51
C ASP A 95 23.08 4.20 -17.66
N VAL A 96 22.49 5.04 -18.51
CA VAL A 96 21.69 4.66 -19.68
C VAL A 96 22.52 4.93 -20.94
N ALA A 97 22.98 3.89 -21.62
CA ALA A 97 23.78 4.03 -22.84
C ALA A 97 22.90 3.90 -24.11
N GLY A 98 23.18 4.73 -25.12
CA GLY A 98 22.61 4.60 -26.47
C GLY A 98 21.17 5.07 -26.63
N LEU A 99 20.62 5.81 -25.66
CA LEU A 99 19.25 6.36 -25.68
C LEU A 99 19.24 7.89 -25.52
N ASP A 100 20.31 8.58 -25.96
CA ASP A 100 20.49 10.02 -25.74
C ASP A 100 19.35 10.87 -26.33
N GLU A 101 18.84 10.49 -27.51
CA GLU A 101 17.69 11.15 -28.13
C GLU A 101 16.44 11.04 -27.26
N ILE A 102 16.15 9.84 -26.72
CA ILE A 102 15.00 9.59 -25.84
C ILE A 102 15.17 10.32 -24.50
N ILE A 103 16.41 10.41 -23.99
CA ILE A 103 16.71 11.16 -22.76
C ILE A 103 16.41 12.65 -22.99
N SER A 104 16.81 13.21 -24.14
CA SER A 104 16.50 14.59 -24.51
C SER A 104 14.99 14.82 -24.63
N GLU A 105 14.28 13.91 -25.31
CA GLU A 105 12.82 13.99 -25.44
C GLU A 105 12.12 13.90 -24.08
N MET A 106 12.58 13.01 -23.20
CA MET A 106 12.10 12.90 -21.81
C MET A 106 12.33 14.19 -21.02
N GLN A 107 13.47 14.86 -21.23
CA GLN A 107 13.77 16.13 -20.57
C GLN A 107 12.79 17.23 -21.01
N ASP A 108 12.51 17.33 -22.30
CA ASP A 108 11.58 18.31 -22.85
C ASP A 108 10.12 18.02 -22.51
N THR A 109 9.74 16.74 -22.46
CA THR A 109 8.35 16.33 -22.19
C THR A 109 8.01 16.29 -20.71
N VAL A 110 8.94 15.88 -19.84
CA VAL A 110 8.67 15.65 -18.41
C VAL A 110 9.24 16.76 -17.53
N ILE A 111 10.49 17.19 -17.76
CA ILE A 111 11.19 18.14 -16.88
C ILE A 111 10.83 19.59 -17.22
N LEU A 112 10.82 19.93 -18.51
CA LEU A 112 10.56 21.29 -18.98
C LEU A 112 9.21 21.85 -18.50
N PRO A 113 8.09 21.11 -18.55
CA PRO A 113 6.81 21.66 -18.10
C PRO A 113 6.74 21.87 -16.59
N PHE A 114 7.55 21.14 -15.83
CA PHE A 114 7.66 21.34 -14.39
C PHE A 114 8.54 22.55 -14.05
N GLN A 115 9.69 22.70 -14.70
CA GLN A 115 10.61 23.81 -14.43
C GLN A 115 10.11 25.15 -14.99
N LYS A 116 9.44 25.15 -16.15
CA LYS A 116 8.99 26.36 -16.84
C LYS A 116 7.47 26.46 -16.91
N ARG A 117 6.76 26.15 -15.81
CA ARG A 117 5.29 26.24 -15.68
C ARG A 117 4.69 27.52 -16.29
N HIS A 118 5.37 28.67 -16.12
CA HIS A 118 4.94 29.98 -16.63
C HIS A 118 4.80 30.06 -18.16
N LEU A 119 5.58 29.28 -18.92
CA LEU A 119 5.50 29.23 -20.39
C LEU A 119 4.27 28.45 -20.88
N PHE A 120 3.77 27.52 -20.06
CA PHE A 120 2.67 26.62 -20.43
C PHE A 120 1.30 27.10 -19.91
N CYS A 121 1.25 27.93 -18.87
CA CYS A 121 -0.02 28.40 -18.28
C CYS A 121 -0.86 29.33 -19.18
N GLY A 122 -0.29 29.91 -20.24
CA GLY A 122 -0.97 30.87 -21.12
C GLY A 122 -1.06 30.48 -22.60
N SER A 123 -0.43 29.38 -23.00
CA SER A 123 -0.38 28.97 -24.41
C SER A 123 -1.34 27.82 -24.69
N LYS A 124 -2.29 28.00 -25.62
CA LYS A 124 -3.10 26.89 -26.13
C LYS A 124 -2.28 25.89 -26.97
N LEU A 125 -1.12 26.32 -27.47
CA LEU A 125 -0.27 25.53 -28.37
C LEU A 125 0.74 24.66 -27.62
N LEU A 126 1.18 25.10 -26.43
CA LEU A 126 2.16 24.40 -25.61
C LEU A 126 1.44 23.87 -24.36
N GLN A 127 0.98 22.62 -24.44
CA GLN A 127 0.44 21.90 -23.28
C GLN A 127 1.41 20.79 -22.87
N PRO A 128 1.62 20.56 -21.56
CA PRO A 128 2.38 19.40 -21.10
C PRO A 128 1.72 18.11 -21.61
N PRO A 129 2.52 17.14 -22.06
CA PRO A 129 1.98 15.83 -22.40
C PRO A 129 1.32 15.20 -21.17
N LYS A 130 0.17 14.53 -21.38
CA LYS A 130 -0.58 13.89 -20.30
C LYS A 130 0.11 12.63 -19.75
N GLY A 131 1.01 12.03 -20.53
CA GLY A 131 1.77 10.85 -20.18
C GLY A 131 2.77 10.51 -21.28
N VAL A 132 3.77 9.70 -20.93
CA VAL A 132 4.79 9.19 -21.85
C VAL A 132 4.68 7.67 -21.86
N LEU A 133 4.65 7.06 -23.05
CA LEU A 133 4.64 5.61 -23.22
C LEU A 133 5.99 5.16 -23.74
N LEU A 134 6.68 4.32 -22.96
CA LEU A 134 7.93 3.69 -23.39
C LEU A 134 7.63 2.29 -23.90
N TYR A 135 7.88 2.04 -25.19
CA TYR A 135 7.67 0.74 -25.82
C TYR A 135 8.99 0.17 -26.38
N GLY A 136 9.02 -1.14 -26.65
CA GLY A 136 10.15 -1.84 -27.23
C GLY A 136 10.34 -3.24 -26.65
N PRO A 137 11.31 -4.02 -27.12
CA PRO A 137 11.56 -5.36 -26.59
C PRO A 137 12.00 -5.36 -25.11
N PRO A 138 11.79 -6.46 -24.38
CA PRO A 138 12.30 -6.58 -23.02
C PRO A 138 13.83 -6.43 -23.02
N GLY A 139 14.38 -5.79 -21.99
CA GLY A 139 15.84 -5.56 -21.88
C GLY A 139 16.35 -4.22 -22.44
N CYS A 140 15.53 -3.41 -23.12
CA CYS A 140 15.94 -2.08 -23.63
C CYS A 140 16.01 -0.96 -22.56
N GLY A 141 16.05 -1.29 -21.27
CA GLY A 141 16.25 -0.28 -20.23
C GLY A 141 15.07 0.68 -19.96
N LYS A 142 13.84 0.39 -20.40
CA LYS A 142 12.64 1.23 -20.17
C LYS A 142 12.42 1.61 -18.69
N THR A 143 12.51 0.64 -17.79
CA THR A 143 12.40 0.88 -16.34
C THR A 143 13.61 1.67 -15.81
N LEU A 144 14.77 1.55 -16.45
CA LEU A 144 16.02 2.20 -16.04
C LEU A 144 16.01 3.68 -16.41
N ILE A 145 15.59 4.04 -17.64
CA ILE A 145 15.41 5.44 -18.06
C ILE A 145 14.31 6.13 -17.25
N ALA A 146 13.21 5.46 -16.93
CA ALA A 146 12.15 6.03 -16.09
C ALA A 146 12.64 6.41 -14.69
N LYS A 147 13.40 5.51 -14.04
CA LYS A 147 14.04 5.77 -12.74
C LYS A 147 15.06 6.90 -12.82
N ALA A 148 15.89 6.91 -13.86
CA ALA A 148 16.87 7.96 -14.09
C ALA A 148 16.21 9.34 -14.27
N THR A 149 15.11 9.43 -15.03
CA THR A 149 14.33 10.66 -15.20
C THR A 149 13.69 11.13 -13.90
N ALA A 150 13.19 10.21 -13.07
CA ALA A 150 12.68 10.56 -11.74
C ALA A 150 13.76 11.17 -10.83
N LYS A 151 14.97 10.60 -10.85
CA LYS A 151 16.10 11.14 -10.11
C LYS A 151 16.54 12.51 -10.65
N ALA A 152 16.65 12.65 -11.97
CA ALA A 152 17.09 13.88 -12.62
C ALA A 152 16.10 15.03 -12.42
N SER A 153 14.80 14.73 -12.43
CA SER A 153 13.74 15.71 -12.16
C SER A 153 13.61 16.08 -10.68
N GLY A 154 14.14 15.26 -9.76
CA GLY A 154 13.91 15.42 -8.32
C GLY A 154 12.46 15.17 -7.91
N CYS A 155 11.65 14.60 -8.80
CA CYS A 155 10.26 14.27 -8.53
C CYS A 155 10.16 13.00 -7.68
N ARG A 156 9.10 12.93 -6.87
CA ARG A 156 8.73 11.68 -6.21
C ARG A 156 8.36 10.63 -7.25
N PHE A 157 8.64 9.37 -6.97
CA PHE A 157 8.43 8.28 -7.93
C PHE A 157 7.51 7.22 -7.35
N ILE A 158 6.35 7.00 -7.97
CA ILE A 158 5.45 5.89 -7.62
C ILE A 158 5.71 4.76 -8.62
N ASN A 159 6.23 3.63 -8.15
CA ASN A 159 6.52 2.47 -8.99
C ASN A 159 5.44 1.39 -8.85
N LEU A 160 4.54 1.29 -9.83
CA LEU A 160 3.44 0.33 -9.82
C LEU A 160 3.61 -0.69 -10.93
N GLN A 161 3.28 -1.94 -10.64
CA GLN A 161 3.09 -2.97 -11.65
C GLN A 161 1.63 -2.96 -12.09
N ALA A 162 1.37 -3.17 -13.39
CA ALA A 162 -0.01 -3.24 -13.91
C ALA A 162 -0.85 -4.30 -13.15
N SER A 163 -0.23 -5.42 -12.76
CA SER A 163 -0.86 -6.49 -11.95
C SER A 163 -1.42 -6.00 -10.61
N THR A 164 -0.75 -5.04 -9.96
CA THR A 164 -1.19 -4.46 -8.68
C THR A 164 -2.49 -3.66 -8.82
N LEU A 165 -2.78 -3.14 -10.03
CA LEU A 165 -4.03 -2.43 -10.30
C LEU A 165 -5.18 -3.38 -10.67
N THR A 166 -4.89 -4.58 -11.15
CA THR A 166 -5.88 -5.52 -11.71
C THR A 166 -6.33 -6.63 -10.75
N ASP A 167 -5.84 -6.67 -9.51
CA ASP A 167 -6.00 -7.85 -8.66
C ASP A 167 -7.46 -8.14 -8.20
N LYS A 168 -7.97 -9.29 -8.68
CA LYS A 168 -9.00 -10.24 -8.20
C LYS A 168 -10.41 -9.85 -7.75
N ARG A 169 -10.82 -8.57 -7.61
CA ARG A 169 -12.24 -8.26 -7.32
C ARG A 169 -12.79 -7.14 -8.20
N TYR A 170 -13.81 -7.47 -8.99
CA TYR A 170 -14.51 -6.55 -9.89
C TYR A 170 -14.98 -5.32 -9.10
N GLY A 171 -14.35 -4.16 -9.35
CA GLY A 171 -14.64 -2.88 -8.69
C GLY A 171 -13.56 -2.35 -7.74
N GLU A 172 -12.61 -3.16 -7.26
CA GLU A 172 -11.49 -2.67 -6.43
C GLU A 172 -10.40 -1.97 -7.26
N SER A 173 -10.19 -2.42 -8.50
CA SER A 173 -9.21 -1.82 -9.43
C SER A 173 -9.45 -0.33 -9.69
N GLN A 174 -10.71 0.09 -9.89
CA GLN A 174 -11.01 1.52 -10.13
C GLN A 174 -10.70 2.38 -8.90
N LYS A 175 -10.98 1.86 -7.70
CA LYS A 175 -10.67 2.55 -6.44
C LYS A 175 -9.17 2.68 -6.24
N LEU A 176 -8.40 1.64 -6.56
CA LEU A 176 -6.94 1.68 -6.52
C LEU A 176 -6.40 2.70 -7.51
N THR A 177 -6.83 2.67 -8.78
CA THR A 177 -6.41 3.65 -9.78
C THR A 177 -6.74 5.09 -9.34
N ALA A 178 -7.94 5.34 -8.83
CA ALA A 178 -8.32 6.64 -8.30
C ALA A 178 -7.43 7.06 -7.10
N ALA A 179 -7.12 6.12 -6.21
CA ALA A 179 -6.25 6.36 -5.06
C ALA A 179 -4.80 6.68 -5.50
N VAL A 180 -4.28 6.05 -6.55
CA VAL A 180 -2.96 6.36 -7.11
C VAL A 180 -2.89 7.82 -7.56
N PHE A 181 -3.86 8.27 -8.35
CA PHE A 181 -3.90 9.66 -8.82
C PHE A 181 -4.13 10.65 -7.68
N SER A 182 -5.04 10.34 -6.74
CA SER A 182 -5.29 11.17 -5.55
C SER A 182 -4.03 11.34 -4.70
N LEU A 183 -3.31 10.24 -4.45
CA LEU A 183 -2.03 10.29 -3.75
C LEU A 183 -1.00 11.12 -4.51
N ALA A 184 -0.85 10.90 -5.82
CA ALA A 184 0.12 11.63 -6.64
C ALA A 184 -0.13 13.15 -6.62
N VAL A 185 -1.40 13.59 -6.59
CA VAL A 185 -1.78 15.00 -6.43
C VAL A 185 -1.36 15.54 -5.06
N LYS A 186 -1.57 14.78 -3.99
CA LYS A 186 -1.20 15.17 -2.62
C LYS A 186 0.32 15.29 -2.42
N ILE A 187 1.11 14.52 -3.17
CA ILE A 187 2.57 14.48 -3.06
C ILE A 187 3.29 15.18 -4.23
N GLN A 188 2.64 16.10 -4.93
CA GLN A 188 3.29 16.81 -6.04
C GLN A 188 4.62 17.48 -5.60
N PRO A 189 5.66 17.48 -6.45
CA PRO A 189 5.74 16.86 -7.77
C PRO A 189 5.99 15.35 -7.74
N CYS A 190 5.31 14.61 -8.61
CA CYS A 190 5.34 13.15 -8.64
C CYS A 190 5.27 12.60 -10.07
N ILE A 191 6.02 11.53 -10.33
CA ILE A 191 5.97 10.71 -11.54
C ILE A 191 5.35 9.37 -11.15
N ILE A 192 4.30 8.97 -11.86
CA ILE A 192 3.69 7.65 -11.73
C ILE A 192 4.25 6.79 -12.86
N PHE A 193 4.92 5.71 -12.51
CA PHE A 193 5.42 4.72 -13.46
C PHE A 193 4.61 3.45 -13.33
N ILE A 194 4.09 2.97 -14.45
CA ILE A 194 3.31 1.73 -14.55
C ILE A 194 4.12 0.79 -15.45
N ASP A 195 4.69 -0.25 -14.86
CA ASP A 195 5.40 -1.29 -15.60
C ASP A 195 4.43 -2.35 -16.14
N GLU A 196 4.82 -3.02 -17.22
CA GLU A 196 4.08 -4.13 -17.87
C GLU A 196 2.67 -3.77 -18.39
N ILE A 197 2.48 -2.52 -18.85
CA ILE A 197 1.24 -2.10 -19.51
C ILE A 197 1.16 -2.75 -20.91
N GLY A 198 0.38 -3.83 -21.06
CA GLY A 198 0.16 -4.51 -22.35
C GLY A 198 0.50 -6.00 -22.43
N ASN A 199 0.84 -6.67 -21.33
CA ASN A 199 0.99 -8.14 -21.27
C ASN A 199 -0.35 -8.89 -21.12
N TYR A 200 -1.47 -8.29 -21.56
CA TYR A 200 -2.83 -8.85 -21.46
C TYR A 200 -3.49 -8.94 -22.83
#